data_AF-A0A6I1W8F2-F1
#
_entry.id   AF-A0A6I1W8F2-F1
#
_cell.length_a   1.000
_cell.length_b   1.000
_cell.length_c   1.000
_cell.angle_alpha   90.00
_cell.angle_beta   90.00
_cell.angle_gamma   90.00
#
_symmetry.space_group_name_H-M   'P 1'
#
loop_
_entity.id
_entity.type
_entity.pdbx_description
1 polymer ?
#
loop_
_entity_poly.entity_id
_entity_poly.type
_entity_poly.pdbx_seq_one_letter_code
_entity_poly.pdbx_strand_id
1 'polypeptide(L)' 'ERYFTPVNDSYQLAERVHEQVTFHVGNLLDPTLLSHHLPYDFVFCRNLLIYFDLKTQHQALDILKRLSRDDGALFIG' A
#
# COMPACT_ATOMS: atom_id res chain seq x y z
N GLU A 1 -13.39 18.79 8.08
CA GLU A 1 -13.59 19.97 7.21
C GLU A 1 -12.42 20.29 6.26
N ARG A 2 -11.13 20.16 6.64
CA ARG A 2 -9.99 20.58 5.76
C ARG A 2 -9.75 19.78 4.46
N TYR A 3 -10.15 18.51 4.42
CA TYR A 3 -9.84 17.58 3.32
C TYR A 3 -11.08 16.90 2.72
N PHE A 4 -12.26 17.21 3.23
CA PHE A 4 -13.51 16.59 2.81
C PHE A 4 -14.59 17.65 2.71
N THR A 5 -15.42 17.57 1.67
CA THR A 5 -16.62 18.38 1.48
C THR A 5 -17.86 17.52 1.74
N PRO A 6 -18.87 18.03 2.48
CA PRO A 6 -20.13 17.32 2.64
C PRO A 6 -20.89 17.28 1.31
N VAL A 7 -21.43 16.12 0.95
CA VAL A 7 -22.27 15.88 -0.23
C VAL A 7 -23.43 14.99 0.19
N ASN A 8 -24.64 15.57 0.29
CA ASN A 8 -25.82 14.92 0.89
C ASN A 8 -25.49 14.37 2.29
N ASP A 9 -25.78 13.08 2.54
CA ASP A 9 -25.45 12.36 3.77
C ASP A 9 -24.04 11.70 3.73
N SER A 10 -23.13 12.23 2.93
CA SER A 10 -21.79 11.66 2.69
C SER A 10 -20.72 12.73 2.62
N TYR A 11 -19.46 12.28 2.47
CA TYR A 11 -18.30 13.15 2.32
C TYR A 11 -17.54 12.80 1.05
N GLN A 12 -17.13 13.82 0.32
CA GLN A 12 -16.24 13.70 -0.83
C GLN A 12 -14.84 14.18 -0.46
N LEU A 13 -13.82 13.40 -0.83
CA LEU A 13 -12.43 13.76 -0.61
C LEU A 13 -12.05 14.95 -1.52
N ALA A 14 -11.29 15.91 -0.98
CA ALA A 14 -10.78 17.03 -1.76
C ALA A 14 -9.86 16.56 -2.89
N GLU A 15 -10.03 17.13 -4.08
CA GLU A 15 -9.29 16.76 -5.29
C GLU A 15 -7.77 16.77 -5.09
N ARG A 16 -7.25 17.80 -4.41
CA ARG A 16 -5.81 17.91 -4.06
C ARG A 16 -5.24 16.74 -3.26
N VAL A 17 -6.07 15.97 -2.54
CA VAL A 17 -5.64 14.76 -1.83
C VAL A 17 -5.79 13.55 -2.74
N HIS A 18 -6.90 13.48 -3.47
CA HIS A 18 -7.15 12.42 -4.44
C HIS A 18 -6.03 12.32 -5.49
N GLU A 19 -5.57 13.45 -6.03
CA GLU A 19 -4.48 13.51 -7.03
C GLU A 19 -3.12 13.00 -6.51
N GLN A 20 -2.94 12.92 -5.19
CA GLN A 20 -1.71 12.39 -4.59
C GLN A 20 -1.71 10.87 -4.47
N VAL A 21 -2.82 10.21 -4.83
CA VAL A 21 -3.03 8.77 -4.65
C VAL A 21 -3.27 8.12 -6.01
N THR A 22 -2.43 7.15 -6.35
CA THR A 22 -2.66 6.28 -7.52
C THR A 22 -3.05 4.89 -7.03
N PHE A 23 -4.17 4.37 -7.52
CA PHE A 23 -4.63 3.02 -7.21
C PHE A 23 -4.13 2.05 -8.27
N HIS A 24 -3.52 0.96 -7.83
CA HIS A 24 -3.13 -0.16 -8.67
C HIS A 24 -3.80 -1.44 -8.15
N VAL A 25 -4.43 -2.17 -9.07
CA VAL A 25 -4.93 -3.52 -8.78
C VAL A 25 -3.79 -4.50 -9.00
N GLY A 26 -3.49 -5.32 -8.01
CA GLY A 26 -2.43 -6.32 -8.11
C GLY A 26 -2.53 -7.38 -7.02
N ASN A 27 -1.92 -8.53 -7.28
CA ASN A 27 -1.74 -9.57 -6.29
C ASN A 27 -0.39 -9.36 -5.60
N LEU A 28 -0.38 -9.31 -4.26
CA LEU A 28 0.85 -9.14 -3.49
C LEU A 28 1.87 -10.28 -3.75
N LEU A 29 1.39 -11.48 -4.03
CA LEU A 29 2.22 -12.67 -4.27
C LEU A 29 2.70 -12.77 -5.73
N ASP A 30 2.30 -11.83 -6.59
CA ASP A 30 2.86 -11.73 -7.93
C ASP A 30 4.27 -11.14 -7.86
N PRO A 31 5.32 -11.89 -8.26
CA PRO A 31 6.70 -11.39 -8.20
C PRO A 31 6.93 -10.18 -9.10
N THR A 32 6.07 -9.98 -10.11
CA THR A 32 6.14 -8.85 -11.04
C THR A 32 5.40 -7.60 -10.55
N LEU A 33 4.72 -7.69 -9.39
CA LEU A 33 4.00 -6.57 -8.78
C LEU A 33 4.91 -5.36 -8.67
N LEU A 34 4.47 -4.26 -9.31
CA LEU A 34 5.14 -2.97 -9.31
C LEU A 34 6.64 -3.06 -9.67
N SER A 35 7.03 -4.03 -10.50
CA SER A 35 8.43 -4.30 -10.88
C SER A 35 9.13 -3.12 -11.58
N HIS A 36 8.36 -2.20 -12.16
CA HIS A 36 8.86 -0.98 -12.79
C HIS A 36 8.80 0.27 -11.89
N HIS A 37 8.31 0.15 -10.66
CA HIS A 37 8.27 1.27 -9.71
C HIS A 37 9.59 1.37 -8.96
N LEU A 38 9.97 2.61 -8.64
CA LEU A 38 11.04 2.86 -7.69
C LEU A 38 10.62 2.38 -6.29
N PRO A 39 11.57 1.91 -5.46
CA PRO A 39 11.26 1.53 -4.09
C PRO A 39 10.71 2.71 -3.29
N TYR A 40 9.76 2.44 -2.40
CA TYR A 40 9.07 3.42 -1.56
C TYR A 40 9.86 3.71 -0.28
N ASP A 41 9.80 4.95 0.18
CA ASP A 41 10.33 5.34 1.50
C ASP A 41 9.56 4.69 2.65
N PHE A 42 8.25 4.55 2.49
CA PHE A 42 7.35 3.97 3.48
C PHE A 42 6.39 2.97 2.83
N VAL A 43 6.33 1.76 3.39
CA VAL A 43 5.39 0.72 2.97
C VAL A 43 4.51 0.33 4.14
N PHE A 44 3.20 0.33 3.93
CA PHE A 44 2.21 -0.10 4.92
C PHE A 44 1.56 -1.40 4.45
N CYS A 45 1.74 -2.48 5.21
CA CYS A 45 1.06 -3.76 4.99
C CYS A 45 0.31 -4.13 6.27
N ARG A 46 -0.93 -3.68 6.37
CA ARG A 46 -1.74 -3.85 7.58
C ARG A 46 -2.92 -4.77 7.34
N ASN A 47 -3.18 -5.64 8.31
CA ASN A 47 -4.29 -6.58 8.40
C ASN A 47 -4.38 -7.59 7.26
N LEU A 48 -3.32 -7.74 6.45
CA LEU A 48 -3.27 -8.65 5.31
C LEU A 48 -2.52 -9.95 5.62
N LEU A 49 -1.33 -9.86 6.24
CA LEU A 49 -0.46 -11.03 6.44
C LEU A 49 -1.08 -12.13 7.33
N ILE A 50 -2.03 -11.76 8.19
CA ILE A 50 -2.75 -12.70 9.08
C ILE A 50 -3.58 -13.75 8.33
N TYR A 51 -3.88 -13.53 7.04
CA TYR A 51 -4.61 -14.47 6.21
C TYR A 51 -3.72 -15.52 5.54
N PHE A 52 -2.41 -15.42 5.69
CA PHE A 52 -1.43 -16.28 5.02
C PHE A 52 -0.79 -17.27 5.99
N ASP A 53 -0.44 -18.45 5.47
CA ASP A 53 0.43 -19.37 6.19
C ASP A 53 1.86 -18.82 6.30
N LEU A 54 2.68 -19.43 7.16
CA LEU A 54 4.03 -18.93 7.43
C LEU A 54 4.91 -18.86 6.17
N LYS A 55 4.76 -19.82 5.25
CA LYS A 55 5.52 -19.82 4.00
C LYS A 55 5.13 -18.63 3.12
N THR A 56 3.84 -18.38 2.99
CA THR A 56 3.27 -17.31 2.18
C THR A 56 3.54 -15.94 2.80
N GLN A 57 3.54 -15.82 4.13
CA GLN A 57 3.97 -14.61 4.82
C GLN A 57 5.42 -14.23 4.50
N HIS A 58 6.35 -15.19 4.48
CA HIS A 58 7.74 -14.92 4.10
C HIS A 58 7.84 -14.44 2.65
N GLN A 59 7.13 -15.08 1.72
CA GLN A 59 7.10 -14.67 0.31
C GLN A 59 6.56 -13.24 0.15
N ALA A 60 5.46 -12.92 0.83
CA ALA A 60 4.90 -11.57 0.83
C ALA A 60 5.89 -10.54 1.41
N LEU A 61 6.59 -10.89 2.49
CA LEU A 61 7.57 -10.01 3.12
C LEU A 61 8.77 -9.74 2.22
N ASP A 62 9.25 -10.73 1.47
CA ASP A 62 10.35 -10.55 0.51
C ASP A 62 9.96 -9.57 -0.62
N ILE A 63 8.73 -9.66 -1.11
CA ILE A 63 8.19 -8.72 -2.10
C ILE A 63 8.07 -7.31 -1.49
N LEU A 64 7.52 -7.17 -0.29
CA LEU A 64 7.39 -5.87 0.39
C LEU A 64 8.76 -5.23 0.67
N LYS A 65 9.76 -6.02 1.05
CA LYS A 65 11.14 -5.54 1.23
C LYS A 65 11.73 -5.05 -0.08
N ARG A 66 11.54 -5.77 -1.20
CA ARG A 66 11.98 -5.31 -2.54
C ARG A 66 11.32 -4.00 -2.94
N LEU A 67 10.07 -3.79 -2.56
CA LEU A 67 9.33 -2.55 -2.82
C LEU A 67 9.71 -1.42 -1.84
N SER A 68 10.49 -1.70 -0.79
CA SER A 68 10.93 -0.70 0.18
C SER A 68 12.36 -0.28 -0.13
N ARG A 69 12.70 0.99 0.12
CA ARG A 69 14.09 1.42 0.11
C ARG A 69 14.87 0.75 1.25
N ASP A 70 16.19 0.62 1.08
CA ASP A 70 17.09 0.07 2.10
C ASP A 70 17.08 0.89 3.40
N ASP A 71 16.87 2.21 3.29
CA ASP A 71 16.73 3.17 4.40
C ASP A 71 15.28 3.51 4.74
N GLY A 72 14.32 2.82 4.14
CA GLY A 72 12.89 3.02 4.34
C GLY A 72 12.34 2.30 5.57
N ALA A 73 11.03 2.46 5.81
CA ALA A 73 10.33 1.77 6.89
C ALA A 73 9.12 0.97 6.39
N LEU A 74 9.02 -0.26 6.88
CA LEU A 74 7.90 -1.17 6.65
C LEU A 74 7.06 -1.27 7.93
N PHE A 75 5.79 -0.89 7.84
CA PHE A 75 4.83 -0.97 8.94
C PHE A 75 3.88 -2.15 8.74
N ILE A 76 3.93 -3.10 9.67
CA ILE A 76 3.09 -4.30 9.69
C ILE A 76 2.15 -4.23 10.91
N GLY A 77 0.90 -4.69 10.77
CA GLY A 77 -0.05 -4.77 11.88
C GLY A 77 -1.42 -5.26 11.45
#